data_AF-A0AAE0ZCR2-F1
#
_entry.id   AF-A0AAE0ZCR2-F1
#
_cell.length_a   1.000
_cell.length_b   1.000
_cell.length_c   1.000
_cell.angle_alpha   90.00
_cell.angle_beta   90.00
_cell.angle_gamma   90.00
#
_symmetry.space_group_name_H-M   'P 1'
#
loop_
_entity.id
_entity.type
_entity.pdbx_description
1 polymer ?
#
loop_
_entity_poly.entity_id
_entity_poly.type
_entity_poly.pdbx_seq_one_letter_code
_entity_poly.pdbx_strand_id
1 'polypeptide(L)'
;MPTSYYFFTGRNLALKQHTNQSSTFEPWHSSHAVDGKLDIPDHISSQAATCTRTKEGDTGWWGLTFSQPVDVYMFRIYNRINSERMDSSKDGLGAVLLQEGKPIEFASRALTETEKR
;
A
#
# COMPACT_ATOMS: atom_id res chain seq x y z
N MET A 1 -11.43 37.99 -1.43
CA MET A 1 -11.65 36.54 -1.54
C MET A 1 -10.50 35.83 -0.86
N PRO A 2 -10.65 35.22 0.32
CA PRO A 2 -9.55 34.47 0.90
C PRO A 2 -9.48 33.10 0.23
N THR A 3 -8.32 32.80 -0.35
CA THR A 3 -7.94 31.50 -0.86
C THR A 3 -7.88 30.52 0.32
N SER A 4 -8.83 29.58 0.40
CA SER A 4 -8.78 28.51 1.40
C SER A 4 -7.58 27.61 1.11
N TYR A 5 -6.52 27.75 1.91
CA TYR A 5 -5.45 26.78 2.00
C TYR A 5 -6.01 25.53 2.72
N TYR A 6 -6.31 24.48 1.95
CA TYR A 6 -6.62 23.16 2.51
C TYR A 6 -5.35 22.56 3.12
N PHE A 7 -5.15 22.76 4.42
CA PHE A 7 -4.13 22.04 5.17
C PHE A 7 -4.61 20.60 5.40
N PHE A 8 -4.22 19.69 4.51
CA PHE A 8 -4.37 18.24 4.72
C PHE A 8 -3.39 17.76 5.81
N THR A 9 -3.68 18.07 7.07
CA THR A 9 -3.08 17.40 8.24
C THR A 9 -3.75 16.03 8.48
N GLY A 10 -4.15 15.36 7.39
CA GLY A 10 -4.99 14.17 7.42
C GLY A 10 -4.36 13.07 8.26
N ARG A 11 -5.12 12.55 9.22
CA ARG A 11 -4.76 11.37 10.00
C ARG A 11 -4.63 10.16 9.06
N ASN A 12 -3.55 9.39 9.19
CA ASN A 12 -3.45 8.10 8.51
C ASN A 12 -4.47 7.11 9.12
N LEU A 13 -5.57 6.87 8.41
CA LEU A 13 -6.63 5.96 8.83
C LEU A 13 -6.27 4.48 8.65
N ALA A 14 -5.27 4.18 7.80
CA ALA A 14 -4.84 2.82 7.50
C ALA A 14 -4.03 2.20 8.64
N LEU A 15 -3.41 3.03 9.48
CA LEU A 15 -2.48 2.59 10.53
C LEU A 15 -3.11 1.52 11.44
N LYS A 16 -2.46 0.35 11.52
CA LYS A 16 -2.88 -0.81 12.33
C LYS A 16 -4.27 -1.38 12.01
N GLN A 17 -4.83 -1.07 10.85
CA GLN A 17 -6.06 -1.72 10.39
C GLN A 17 -5.81 -3.19 10.03
N HIS A 18 -6.90 -3.94 9.86
CA HIS A 18 -6.81 -5.33 9.43
C HIS A 18 -6.43 -5.40 7.95
N THR A 19 -5.45 -6.24 7.63
CA THR A 19 -4.90 -6.37 6.28
C THR A 19 -4.84 -7.83 5.86
N ASN A 20 -5.00 -8.07 4.57
CA ASN A 20 -4.83 -9.38 3.96
C ASN A 20 -4.10 -9.26 2.63
N GLN A 21 -3.50 -10.35 2.19
CA GLN A 21 -2.84 -10.43 0.89
C GLN A 21 -3.04 -11.82 0.29
N SER A 22 -2.90 -11.94 -1.02
CA SER A 22 -3.16 -13.18 -1.78
C SER A 22 -2.38 -14.39 -1.26
N SER A 23 -1.13 -14.19 -0.87
CA SER A 23 -0.28 -15.19 -0.22
C SER A 23 0.81 -14.50 0.60
N THR A 24 1.37 -15.16 1.60
CA THR A 24 2.48 -14.63 2.40
C THR A 24 3.77 -15.36 2.09
N PHE A 25 4.81 -14.61 1.73
CA PHE A 25 6.19 -15.06 1.79
C PHE A 25 6.77 -14.64 3.15
N GLU A 26 6.96 -15.60 4.06
CA GLU A 26 7.38 -15.30 5.43
C GLU A 26 8.79 -14.69 5.49
N PRO A 27 9.04 -13.66 6.33
CA PRO A 27 8.13 -13.05 7.33
C PRO A 27 7.40 -11.77 6.87
N TRP A 28 7.22 -11.54 5.56
CA TRP A 28 6.70 -10.26 5.03
C TRP A 28 5.15 -10.22 5.01
N HIS A 29 4.57 -10.11 6.19
CA HIS A 29 3.11 -10.07 6.39
C HIS A 29 2.45 -8.79 5.84
N SER A 30 1.16 -8.89 5.54
CA SER A 30 0.32 -7.80 5.00
C SER A 30 0.26 -6.58 5.92
N SER A 31 0.41 -6.78 7.23
CA SER A 31 0.31 -5.74 8.26
C SER A 31 1.48 -4.75 8.22
N HIS A 32 2.60 -5.11 7.60
CA HIS A 32 3.75 -4.22 7.48
C HIS A 32 3.44 -2.96 6.66
N ALA A 33 2.54 -3.04 5.66
CA ALA A 33 2.10 -1.85 4.90
C ALA A 33 1.35 -0.80 5.74
N VAL A 34 0.92 -1.14 6.96
CA VAL A 34 0.18 -0.27 7.86
C VAL A 34 0.81 -0.15 9.25
N ASP A 35 2.09 -0.47 9.39
CA ASP A 35 2.80 -0.41 10.67
C ASP A 35 3.36 0.99 11.00
N GLY A 36 3.36 1.90 10.01
CA GLY A 36 3.81 3.29 10.13
C GLY A 36 5.31 3.48 9.89
N LYS A 37 6.04 2.48 9.40
CA LYS A 37 7.48 2.56 9.13
C LYS A 37 7.76 2.67 7.63
N LEU A 38 8.05 3.89 7.17
CA LEU A 38 8.27 4.18 5.75
C LEU A 38 9.75 4.21 5.34
N ASP A 39 10.64 4.56 6.27
CA ASP A 39 12.04 4.92 5.97
C ASP A 39 13.06 3.87 6.38
N ILE A 40 12.62 2.63 6.58
CA ILE A 40 13.53 1.53 6.93
C ILE A 40 13.73 0.70 5.66
N PRO A 41 14.95 0.72 5.07
CA PRO A 41 15.28 -0.17 3.97
C PRO A 41 15.00 -1.60 4.42
N ASP A 42 14.28 -2.34 3.58
CA ASP A 42 13.93 -3.72 3.89
C ASP A 42 15.22 -4.56 3.95
N HIS A 43 15.73 -4.80 5.15
CA HIS A 43 16.92 -5.60 5.35
C HIS A 43 16.56 -7.08 5.16
N ILE A 44 17.40 -7.79 4.41
CA ILE A 44 17.27 -9.23 4.13
C ILE A 44 17.19 -10.07 5.43
N SER A 45 17.65 -9.53 6.56
CA SER A 45 17.42 -10.11 7.88
C SER A 45 15.99 -9.85 8.36
N SER A 46 15.23 -10.92 8.54
CA SER A 46 13.85 -11.04 9.04
C SER A 46 13.41 -10.13 10.22
N GLN A 47 14.33 -9.47 10.92
CA GLN A 47 14.07 -8.63 12.09
C GLN A 47 13.71 -7.17 11.75
N ALA A 48 13.84 -6.75 10.50
CA ALA A 48 13.52 -5.38 10.06
C ALA A 48 12.62 -5.33 8.82
N ALA A 49 11.85 -6.40 8.54
CA ALA A 49 10.93 -6.40 7.42
C ALA A 49 9.82 -5.35 7.63
N THR A 50 9.81 -4.32 6.81
CA THR A 50 8.81 -3.22 6.80
C THR A 50 7.92 -3.26 5.57
N CYS A 51 8.25 -4.11 4.59
CA CYS A 51 7.44 -4.33 3.40
C CYS A 51 6.55 -5.58 3.51
N THR A 52 5.53 -5.63 2.67
CA THR A 52 4.71 -6.83 2.43
C THR A 52 5.29 -7.62 1.26
N ARG A 53 5.15 -8.95 1.24
CA ARG A 53 5.58 -9.77 0.09
C ARG A 53 4.70 -10.99 -0.11
N THR A 54 4.21 -11.14 -1.33
CA THR A 54 3.51 -12.34 -1.80
C THR A 54 4.52 -13.36 -2.34
N LYS A 55 4.08 -14.61 -2.49
CA LYS A 55 4.93 -15.67 -3.04
C LYS A 55 5.22 -15.41 -4.52
N GLU A 56 6.36 -15.89 -4.99
CA GLU A 56 6.71 -15.82 -6.41
C GLU A 56 5.69 -16.57 -7.27
N GLY A 57 5.32 -15.99 -8.43
CA GLY A 57 4.31 -16.53 -9.33
C GLY A 57 2.86 -16.23 -8.94
N ASP A 58 2.62 -15.56 -7.80
CA ASP A 58 1.31 -15.05 -7.42
C ASP A 58 0.99 -13.76 -8.20
N THR A 59 -0.24 -13.60 -8.67
CA THR A 59 -0.68 -12.35 -9.30
C THR A 59 -0.72 -11.19 -8.33
N GLY A 60 -0.71 -11.47 -7.02
CA GLY A 60 -0.41 -10.52 -5.96
C GLY A 60 -1.51 -9.49 -5.78
N TRP A 61 -2.32 -9.65 -4.73
CA TRP A 61 -3.19 -8.57 -4.27
C TRP A 61 -2.95 -8.30 -2.79
N TRP A 62 -3.19 -7.06 -2.39
CA TRP A 62 -3.19 -6.64 -1.00
C TRP A 62 -4.48 -5.86 -0.73
N GLY A 63 -5.06 -6.07 0.45
CA GLY A 63 -6.31 -5.44 0.85
C GLY A 63 -6.32 -5.04 2.32
N LEU A 64 -7.03 -3.96 2.61
CA LEU A 64 -7.27 -3.43 3.94
C LEU A 64 -8.76 -3.37 4.22
N THR A 65 -9.15 -3.76 5.44
CA THR A 65 -10.52 -3.59 5.93
C THR A 65 -10.50 -2.62 7.10
N PHE A 66 -11.25 -1.52 6.96
CA PHE A 66 -11.45 -0.58 8.06
C PHE A 66 -12.41 -1.18 9.08
N SER A 67 -12.08 -1.05 10.37
CA SER A 67 -12.93 -1.52 11.48
C SER A 67 -14.25 -0.75 11.62
N GLN A 68 -14.35 0.41 11.00
CA GLN A 68 -15.51 1.29 11.01
C GLN A 68 -15.62 2.02 9.67
N PRO A 69 -16.82 2.50 9.27
CA PRO A 69 -16.96 3.34 8.09
C PRO A 69 -16.05 4.58 8.18
N VAL A 70 -15.39 4.90 7.06
CA VAL A 70 -14.48 6.05 6.96
C VAL A 70 -14.63 6.73 5.61
N ASP A 71 -14.44 8.05 5.60
CA ASP A 71 -14.32 8.83 4.37
C ASP A 71 -12.85 8.86 3.93
N VAL A 72 -12.57 8.27 2.77
CA VAL A 72 -11.22 8.22 2.19
C VAL A 72 -11.08 9.30 1.14
N TYR A 73 -10.23 10.29 1.40
CA TYR A 73 -9.97 11.39 0.44
C TYR A 73 -8.70 11.20 -0.38
N MET A 74 -7.75 10.41 0.13
CA MET A 74 -6.44 10.20 -0.48
C MET A 74 -5.85 8.91 0.08
N PHE A 75 -5.12 8.18 -0.76
CA PHE A 75 -4.22 7.12 -0.35
C PHE A 75 -2.81 7.40 -0.88
N ARG A 76 -1.80 6.86 -0.20
CA ARG A 76 -0.40 6.90 -0.63
C ARG A 76 0.16 5.49 -0.56
N ILE A 77 0.79 5.07 -1.65
CA ILE A 77 1.44 3.76 -1.77
C ILE A 77 2.94 4.03 -1.81
N TYR A 78 3.69 3.35 -0.95
CA TYR A 78 5.14 3.42 -0.88
C TYR A 78 5.71 2.13 -1.45
N ASN A 79 6.55 2.25 -2.48
CA ASN A 79 7.23 1.10 -3.06
C ASN A 79 8.45 0.72 -2.22
N ARG A 80 8.89 -0.54 -2.31
CA ARG A 80 10.08 -1.03 -1.61
C ARG A 80 11.32 -0.29 -2.08
N ILE A 81 12.16 0.12 -1.13
CA ILE A 81 13.45 0.78 -1.41
C ILE A 81 14.54 -0.31 -1.36
N ASN A 82 14.67 -1.10 -2.42
CA ASN A 82 15.81 -2.02 -2.59
C ASN A 82 16.33 -1.98 -4.03
N SER A 83 17.63 -2.26 -4.21
CA SER A 83 18.32 -2.20 -5.51
C SER A 83 18.02 -3.37 -6.46
N GLU A 84 17.25 -4.35 -6.00
CA GLU A 84 16.95 -5.58 -6.75
C GLU A 84 15.44 -5.73 -6.94
N ARG A 85 14.96 -5.06 -8.00
CA ARG A 85 13.80 -5.42 -8.86
C ARG A 85 12.73 -6.30 -8.23
N MET A 86 12.00 -5.77 -7.26
CA MET A 86 10.70 -6.31 -6.87
C MET A 86 9.69 -5.18 -6.84
N ASP A 87 9.32 -4.73 -8.04
CA ASP A 87 8.30 -3.70 -8.20
C ASP A 87 6.91 -4.25 -7.90
N SER A 88 6.13 -3.44 -7.20
CA SER A 88 4.73 -3.69 -6.84
C SER A 88 3.79 -3.81 -8.06
N SER A 89 4.26 -3.44 -9.25
CA SER A 89 3.61 -3.70 -10.54
C SER A 89 4.57 -3.38 -11.70
N LYS A 90 4.42 -4.03 -12.85
CA LYS A 90 5.24 -3.74 -14.05
C LYS A 90 4.74 -2.52 -14.83
N ASP A 91 3.43 -2.28 -14.81
CA ASP A 91 2.79 -1.35 -15.74
C ASP A 91 2.05 -0.20 -15.05
N GLY A 92 1.48 -0.44 -13.87
CA GLY A 92 0.62 0.54 -13.21
C GLY A 92 0.15 0.12 -11.83
N LEU A 93 -0.16 1.12 -11.00
CA LEU A 93 -0.75 0.92 -9.69
C LEU A 93 -2.24 1.24 -9.77
N GLY A 94 -3.04 0.41 -9.10
CA GLY A 94 -4.48 0.59 -8.99
C GLY A 94 -4.95 0.28 -7.58
N ALA A 95 -5.98 1.00 -7.16
CA ALA A 95 -6.72 0.73 -5.93
C ALA A 95 -8.22 0.77 -6.25
N VAL A 96 -8.96 -0.11 -5.58
CA VAL A 96 -10.42 -0.14 -5.61
C VAL A 96 -10.93 -0.05 -4.19
N LEU A 97 -11.86 0.88 -3.95
CA LEU A 97 -12.59 0.96 -2.69
C LEU A 97 -13.86 0.13 -2.81
N LEU A 98 -14.03 -0.80 -1.88
CA LEU A 98 -15.19 -1.67 -1.79
C LEU A 98 -16.04 -1.25 -0.58
N GLN A 99 -17.35 -1.16 -0.78
CA GLN A 99 -18.33 -1.07 0.30
C GLN A 99 -19.28 -2.26 0.19
N GLU A 100 -19.39 -3.07 1.25
CA GLU A 100 -20.21 -4.29 1.26
C GLU A 100 -19.87 -5.25 0.09
N GLY A 101 -18.58 -5.34 -0.26
CA GLY A 101 -18.10 -6.17 -1.38
C GLY A 101 -18.37 -5.60 -2.77
N LYS A 102 -18.97 -4.41 -2.88
CA LYS A 102 -19.23 -3.74 -4.16
C LYS A 102 -18.23 -2.61 -4.41
N PRO A 103 -17.68 -2.47 -5.63
CA PRO A 103 -16.85 -1.33 -5.99
C PRO A 103 -17.65 -0.03 -5.93
N ILE A 104 -17.14 0.94 -5.18
CA ILE A 104 -17.70 2.30 -5.11
C ILE A 104 -16.79 3.35 -5.72
N GLU A 105 -15.47 3.12 -5.70
CA GLU A 105 -14.50 4.04 -6.28
C GLU A 105 -13.25 3.27 -6.74
N PHE A 106 -12.59 3.78 -7.78
CA PHE A 106 -11.34 3.24 -8.27
C PHE A 106 -10.39 4.38 -8.61
N ALA A 107 -9.10 4.15 -8.42
CA ALA A 107 -8.06 5.06 -8.83
C ALA A 107 -6.89 4.24 -9.38
N SER A 108 -6.37 4.62 -10.54
CA SER A 108 -5.22 3.97 -11.13
C SER A 108 -4.32 4.96 -11.85
N ARG A 109 -3.05 4.61 -11.97
CA ARG A 109 -2.09 5.35 -12.79
C ARG A 109 -1.06 4.39 -13.38
N ALA A 110 -0.60 4.71 -14.57
CA ALA A 110 0.59 4.08 -15.12
C ALA A 110 1.82 4.45 -14.26
N LEU A 111 2.77 3.52 -14.19
CA LEU A 111 4.08 3.82 -13.62
C LEU A 111 4.87 4.70 -14.60
N THR A 112 5.63 5.65 -14.07
CA THR A 112 6.60 6.42 -14.85
C THR A 112 7.81 5.56 -15.19
N GLU A 113 8.61 5.96 -16.18
CA GLU A 113 9.84 5.24 -16.56
C GLU A 113 10.87 5.11 -15.42
N THR A 114 10.81 6.00 -14.43
CA THR A 114 11.66 5.90 -13.23
C THR A 114 11.12 4.90 -12.22
N GLU A 115 9.80 4.67 -12.21
CA GLU A 115 9.13 3.72 -11.30
C GLU A 115 9.03 2.30 -11.87
N LYS A 116 9.28 2.10 -13.17
CA LYS A 116 9.34 0.78 -13.84
C LYS A 116 10.74 0.13 -13.80
N ARG A 117 11.74 0.79 -13.21
CA ARG A 117 13.18 0.52 -13.45
C ARG A 117 13.82 -0.42 -12.44
#